data_AF-A0AAW2S287-F1
#
_entry.id   AF-A0AAW2S287-F1
#
_cell.length_a   1.000
_cell.length_b   1.000
_cell.length_c   1.000
_cell.angle_alpha   90.00
_cell.angle_beta   90.00
_cell.angle_gamma   90.00
#
_symmetry.space_group_name_H-M   'P 1'
#
loop_
_entity.id
_entity.type
_entity.pdbx_description
1 polymer ?
#
loop_
_entity_poly.entity_id
_entity_poly.type
_entity_poly.pdbx_seq_one_letter_code
_entity_poly.pdbx_strand_id
1 'polypeptide(L)'
;MKLQVVIIKRDEEPKRSKRAKIAKIFGPNFLTYLLENEPRTINEALSSPEAPFLKEAINSEIESIMQNHTWELVDLPPGSTPLGCKWILKRKYKAD
;
A
#
# COMPACT_ATOMS: atom_id res chain seq x y z
N MET A 1 13.20 -14.74 -2.80
CA MET A 1 13.64 -13.49 -3.45
C MET A 1 13.13 -12.31 -2.63
N LYS A 2 14.02 -11.47 -2.09
CA LYS A 2 13.65 -10.24 -1.39
C LYS A 2 13.78 -9.10 -2.41
N LEU A 3 12.65 -8.68 -2.97
CA LEU A 3 12.61 -7.55 -3.90
C LEU A 3 12.68 -6.26 -3.06
N GLN A 4 13.56 -5.33 -3.43
CA GLN A 4 13.66 -4.04 -2.76
C GLN A 4 13.45 -2.90 -3.73
N VAL A 5 12.87 -1.83 -3.19
CA VAL A 5 12.62 -0.59 -3.89
C VAL A 5 13.70 0.40 -3.47
N VAL A 6 14.42 0.95 -4.43
CA VAL A 6 15.30 2.11 -4.21
C VAL A 6 14.64 3.37 -4.77
N ILE A 7 14.57 4.40 -3.93
CA ILE A 7 14.07 5.73 -4.31
C ILE A 7 15.21 6.45 -5.02
N ILE A 8 15.01 6.80 -6.29
CA ILE A 8 15.92 7.69 -7.02
C ILE A 8 15.72 9.09 -6.42
N LYS A 9 16.73 9.62 -5.72
CA LYS A 9 16.67 10.98 -5.17
C LYS A 9 16.64 11.97 -6.35
N ARG A 10 15.48 12.55 -6.64
CA ARG A 10 15.40 13.81 -7.38
C ARG A 10 15.66 14.95 -6.41
N ASP A 11 16.42 15.94 -6.83
CA ASP A 11 16.71 17.19 -6.08
C ASP A 11 15.48 18.11 -5.91
N GLU A 12 14.26 17.57 -5.94
CA GLU A 12 13.05 18.33 -5.62
C GLU A 12 12.72 18.22 -4.14
N GLU A 13 12.69 19.36 -3.44
CA GLU A 13 12.28 19.42 -2.05
C GLU A 13 10.85 18.87 -1.87
N PRO A 14 10.62 18.00 -0.87
CA PRO A 14 9.30 17.44 -0.63
C PRO A 14 8.32 18.53 -0.19
N LYS A 15 7.36 18.88 -1.07
CA LYS A 15 6.26 19.80 -0.74
C LYS A 15 5.32 19.15 0.27
N ARG A 16 5.51 19.48 1.56
CA ARG A 16 4.68 18.97 2.65
C ARG A 16 3.33 19.71 2.71
N SER A 17 2.24 18.95 2.72
CA SER A 17 0.88 19.46 2.88
C SER A 17 0.71 20.26 4.17
N LYS A 18 0.10 21.46 4.09
CA LYS A 18 -0.30 22.30 5.23
C LYS A 18 -1.73 22.01 5.72
N ARG A 19 -2.40 20.99 5.15
CA ARG A 19 -3.81 20.71 5.46
C ARG A 19 -3.95 20.21 6.90
N ALA A 20 -4.85 20.83 7.66
CA ALA A 20 -5.21 20.34 8.99
C ALA A 20 -5.82 18.93 8.89
N LYS A 21 -5.36 18.00 9.74
CA LYS A 21 -5.94 16.65 9.84
C LYS A 21 -7.27 16.74 10.60
N ILE A 22 -8.36 16.41 9.92
CA ILE A 22 -9.66 16.22 10.56
C ILE A 22 -9.80 14.73 10.89
N ALA A 23 -9.94 14.42 12.18
CA ALA A 23 -10.19 13.05 12.62
C ALA A 23 -11.65 12.69 12.31
N LYS A 24 -11.86 11.73 11.39
CA LYS A 24 -13.18 11.12 11.21
C LYS A 24 -13.33 10.04 12.27
N ILE A 25 -13.96 10.40 13.40
CA ILE A 25 -14.26 9.46 14.48
C ILE A 25 -15.54 8.73 14.10
N PHE A 26 -15.39 7.56 13.49
CA PHE A 26 -16.51 6.63 13.37
C PHE A 26 -16.59 5.84 14.69
N GLY A 27 -17.81 5.62 15.21
CA GLY A 27 -18.03 4.95 16.49
C GLY A 27 -17.40 3.54 16.55
N PRO A 28 -17.30 2.94 17.75
CA PRO A 28 -16.60 1.67 17.97
C PRO A 28 -17.08 0.54 17.05
N ASN A 29 -18.38 0.48 16.75
CA ASN A 29 -18.97 -0.54 15.88
C ASN A 29 -18.42 -0.48 14.43
N PHE A 30 -18.15 0.71 13.91
CA PHE A 30 -17.59 0.87 12.57
C PHE A 30 -16.14 0.38 12.52
N LEU A 31 -15.36 0.63 13.57
CA LEU A 31 -13.99 0.16 13.65
C LEU A 31 -13.91 -1.36 13.74
N THR A 32 -14.79 -1.98 14.54
CA THR A 32 -14.88 -3.45 14.67
C THR A 32 -15.21 -4.10 13.32
N TYR A 33 -16.22 -3.58 12.61
CA TYR A 33 -16.64 -4.11 11.30
C TYR A 33 -15.53 -4.03 10.23
N LEU A 34 -14.73 -2.95 10.23
CA LEU A 34 -13.56 -2.85 9.34
C LEU A 34 -12.46 -3.84 9.72
N LEU A 35 -12.19 -4.04 11.01
CA LEU A 35 -11.07 -4.88 11.48
C LEU A 35 -11.34 -6.38 11.39
N GLU A 36 -12.60 -6.81 11.46
CA GLU A 36 -12.99 -8.22 11.37
C GLU A 36 -13.01 -8.74 9.93
N ASN A 37 -13.33 -7.88 8.96
CA ASN A 37 -13.53 -8.27 7.56
C ASN A 37 -12.36 -7.91 6.63
N GLU A 38 -11.33 -7.23 7.14
CA GLU A 38 -10.15 -6.89 6.36
C GLU A 38 -9.08 -7.99 6.46
N PRO A 39 -8.59 -8.53 5.32
CA PRO A 39 -7.55 -9.53 5.32
C PRO A 39 -6.26 -8.92 5.88
N ARG A 40 -5.69 -9.56 6.91
CA ARG A 40 -4.46 -9.08 7.57
C ARG A 40 -3.21 -9.51 6.83
N THR A 41 -3.33 -10.53 5.99
CA THR A 41 -2.24 -11.09 5.19
C THR A 41 -2.61 -11.19 3.72
N ILE A 42 -1.60 -11.18 2.86
CA ILE A 42 -1.78 -11.38 1.41
C ILE A 42 -2.41 -12.75 1.14
N ASN A 43 -2.02 -13.80 1.87
CA ASN A 43 -2.58 -15.14 1.67
C ASN A 43 -4.07 -15.20 2.01
N GLU A 44 -4.50 -14.53 3.07
CA GLU A 44 -5.91 -14.41 3.44
C GLU A 44 -6.69 -13.61 2.39
N ALA A 45 -6.13 -12.51 1.91
CA ALA A 45 -6.69 -11.72 0.82
C ALA A 45 -6.85 -12.53 -0.48
N LEU A 46 -5.84 -13.32 -0.85
CA LEU A 46 -5.84 -14.16 -2.05
C LEU A 46 -6.73 -15.41 -1.92
N SER A 47 -7.09 -15.80 -0.69
CA SER A 47 -8.05 -16.87 -0.43
C SER A 47 -9.50 -16.37 -0.40
N SER A 48 -9.71 -15.06 -0.41
CA SER A 48 -11.04 -14.45 -0.43
C SER A 48 -11.65 -14.45 -1.84
N PRO A 49 -12.99 -14.35 -1.96
CA PRO A 49 -13.66 -14.19 -3.27
C PRO A 49 -13.20 -12.95 -4.05
N GLU A 50 -12.56 -12.00 -3.37
CA GLU A 50 -12.09 -10.72 -3.93
C GLU A 50 -10.67 -10.80 -4.45
N ALA A 51 -10.02 -11.96 -4.33
CA ALA A 51 -8.67 -12.23 -4.85
C ALA A 51 -8.42 -11.70 -6.28
N PRO A 52 -9.30 -11.89 -7.29
CA PRO A 52 -9.05 -11.36 -8.62
C PRO A 52 -8.94 -9.83 -8.65
N PHE A 53 -9.83 -9.12 -7.94
CA PHE A 53 -9.80 -7.66 -7.86
C PHE A 53 -8.58 -7.14 -7.09
N LEU A 54 -8.21 -7.83 -6.01
CA LEU A 54 -7.01 -7.48 -5.24
C LEU A 54 -5.74 -7.69 -6.07
N LYS A 55 -5.67 -8.77 -6.85
CA LYS A 55 -4.54 -9.04 -7.74
C LYS A 55 -4.41 -7.98 -8.83
N GLU A 56 -5.52 -7.60 -9.45
CA GLU A 56 -5.55 -6.52 -10.43
C GLU A 56 -5.13 -5.19 -9.82
N ALA A 57 -5.65 -4.84 -8.64
CA ALA A 57 -5.29 -3.62 -7.93
C ALA A 57 -3.80 -3.59 -7.55
N ILE A 58 -3.23 -4.71 -7.09
CA ILE A 58 -1.80 -4.83 -6.78
C ILE A 58 -0.97 -4.61 -8.05
N ASN A 59 -1.34 -5.26 -9.16
CA ASN A 59 -0.62 -5.09 -10.42
C ASN A 59 -0.69 -3.65 -10.93
N SER A 60 -1.87 -3.03 -10.89
CA SER A 60 -2.07 -1.64 -11.30
C SER A 60 -1.25 -0.66 -10.45
N GLU A 61 -1.18 -0.88 -9.13
CA GLU A 61 -0.34 -0.06 -8.25
C GLU A 61 1.16 -0.23 -8.58
N ILE A 62 1.62 -1.46 -8.80
CA ILE A 62 3.01 -1.75 -9.21
C ILE A 62 3.33 -1.08 -10.55
N GLU A 63 2.44 -1.20 -11.54
CA GLU A 63 2.61 -0.57 -12.85
C GLU A 63 2.66 0.96 -12.75
N SER A 64 1.79 1.56 -11.93
CA SER A 64 1.82 3.01 -11.69
C SER A 64 3.13 3.46 -11.05
N ILE A 65 3.63 2.71 -10.07
CA ILE A 65 4.94 2.97 -9.44
C ILE A 65 6.07 2.91 -10.48
N MET A 66 6.03 1.92 -11.38
CA MET A 66 7.04 1.76 -12.44
C MET A 66 6.97 2.89 -13.47
N GLN A 67 5.76 3.28 -13.89
CA GLN A 67 5.55 4.40 -14.83
C GLN A 67 6.03 5.74 -14.26
N ASN A 68 5.94 5.93 -12.94
CA ASN A 68 6.37 7.18 -12.31
C ASN A 68 7.89 7.38 -12.31
N HIS A 69 8.69 6.38 -12.75
CA HIS A 69 10.16 6.41 -12.77
C HIS A 69 10.77 6.99 -11.48
N THR A 70 10.15 6.68 -10.35
CA THR A 70 10.61 7.11 -9.03
C THR A 70 11.37 5.98 -8.33
N TRP A 71 11.01 4.74 -8.66
CA TRP A 71 11.35 3.53 -7.92
C TRP A 71 11.98 2.55 -8.90
N GLU A 72 13.17 2.03 -8.60
CA GLU A 72 13.78 0.91 -9.32
C GLU A 72 13.82 -0.31 -8.41
N LEU A 73 13.52 -1.46 -9.01
CA LEU A 73 13.57 -2.74 -8.32
C LEU A 73 14.99 -3.29 -8.46
N VAL A 74 15.73 -3.29 -7.36
CA VAL A 74 17.14 -3.72 -7.33
C VAL A 74 17.36 -4.74 -6.23
N ASP A 75 18.37 -5.59 -6.42
CA ASP A 75 18.84 -6.47 -5.36
C ASP A 75 19.43 -5.64 -4.21
N LEU A 76 19.27 -6.12 -2.97
CA LEU A 76 19.75 -5.43 -1.78
C LEU A 76 21.28 -5.23 -1.86
N PRO A 77 21.79 -3.99 -1.97
CA PRO A 77 23.22 -3.77 -1.96
C PRO A 77 23.81 -4.12 -0.59
N PRO A 78 25.05 -4.64 -0.54
CA PRO A 78 25.71 -5.02 0.72
C PRO A 78 25.84 -3.80 1.64
N GLY A 79 25.42 -3.95 2.90
CA GLY A 79 25.48 -2.90 3.92
C GLY A 79 24.25 -1.98 3.99
N SER A 80 23.25 -2.16 3.11
CA SER A 80 22.02 -1.38 3.15
C SER A 80 20.90 -2.09 3.94
N THR A 81 20.05 -1.31 4.60
CA THR A 81 18.83 -1.82 5.22
C THR A 81 17.64 -1.67 4.27
N PRO A 82 16.86 -2.73 4.00
CA PRO A 82 15.63 -2.62 3.24
C PRO A 82 14.71 -1.54 3.83
N LEU A 83 14.01 -0.80 2.97
CA LEU A 83 12.86 -0.06 3.43
C LEU A 83 11.76 -1.05 3.81
N GLY A 84 11.27 -0.97 5.05
CA GLY A 84 10.13 -1.77 5.50
C GLY A 84 8.83 -1.22 4.91
N CYS A 85 8.45 -1.67 3.71
CA CYS A 85 7.16 -1.33 3.11
C CYS A 85 6.09 -2.33 3.59
N LYS A 86 5.08 -1.82 4.31
CA LYS A 86 3.90 -2.61 4.70
C LYS A 86 2.74 -2.29 3.76
N TRP A 87 2.27 -3.30 3.03
CA TRP A 87 1.05 -3.21 2.25
C TRP A 87 -0.16 -3.22 3.17
N ILE A 88 -1.09 -2.29 2.97
CA ILE A 88 -2.37 -2.24 3.67
C ILE A 88 -3.45 -2.63 2.66
N LEU A 89 -4.06 -3.79 2.86
CA LEU A 89 -5.15 -4.27 2.02
C LEU A 89 -6.47 -3.81 2.65
N LYS A 90 -7.25 -3.04 1.90
CA LYS A 90 -8.58 -2.57 2.34
C LYS A 90 -9.62 -2.86 1.30
N ARG A 91 -10.77 -3.36 1.76
CA ARG A 91 -11.94 -3.54 0.91
C ARG A 91 -12.62 -2.19 0.68
N LYS A 92 -12.82 -1.83 -0.58
CA LYS A 92 -13.69 -0.70 -0.96
C LYS A 92 -15.09 -1.23 -1.24
N TYR A 93 -16.04 -0.88 -0.39
CA TYR A 93 -17.46 -1.04 -0.70
C TYR A 93 -17.90 0.14 -1.57
N LYS A 94 -18.55 -0.13 -2.70
CA LYS A 94 -19.31 0.90 -3.40
C LYS A 94 -20.55 1.17 -2.54
N ALA A 95 -20.75 2.42 -2.14
CA ALA A 95 -22.05 2.85 -1.65
C ALA A 95 -22.86 3.17 -2.90
N ASP A 96 -23.94 2.43 -3.12
CA ASP A 96 -24.97 2.80 -4.10
C ASP A 96 -25.69 4.08 -3.65
#